data_AF-A0A2K9NWR2-F1
#
_entry.id   AF-A0A2K9NWR2-F1
#
_cell.length_a   1.000
_cell.length_b   1.000
_cell.length_c   1.000
_cell.angle_alpha   90.00
_cell.angle_beta   90.00
_cell.angle_gamma   90.00
#
_symmetry.space_group_name_H-M   'P 1'
#
loop_
_entity.id
_entity.type
_entity.pdbx_description
1 polymer ?
#
loop_
_entity_poly.entity_id
_entity_poly.type
_entity_poly.pdbx_seq_one_letter_code
_entity_poly.pdbx_strand_id
1 'polypeptide(L)'
;MMIMTKPILIMNGIILFYLIQRLSEVFISKTNEKWLYLHHHALEVDKKESAQMRVFHSLWFVSLILEANLKQELQQPLYALIIYCILGLCLIIRLHSMEKLKAFWTIKVLSLENPVISTSGLYQYVRHPNYFIVMIELLCIPLLFKAYWTMGIFSFINFFILARRIKAEESSLMKHSAYRIHFEEKKRFIPFIFMLCLAVLPLHAKEKVFQTPNYNEAKKNESFLKFQSTSTKLGLISTNFDGYAKDFKINYQLEQDHLKDLEVSVAVKSLDTDVGSRDDKMHNQIMDAEKYPELKASYTGPVALTEGTQTINMIFTIKDKKVSRPVTFTVSKKDSKILVNGSAKLGLQEMGLPDPSIMIAKVRDLFDIEFNVVLD
;
A
#
# COMPACT_ATOMS: atom_id res chain seq x y z
N MET A 1 21.49 -14.58 -26.44
CA MET A 1 21.17 -15.27 -25.18
C MET A 1 21.03 -14.20 -24.10
N MET A 2 19.80 -13.80 -23.78
CA MET A 2 19.55 -12.68 -22.86
C MET A 2 19.87 -13.16 -21.44
N ILE A 3 20.86 -12.57 -20.78
CA ILE A 3 21.25 -12.94 -19.41
C ILE A 3 20.07 -12.58 -18.50
N MET A 4 19.37 -13.59 -17.99
CA MET A 4 18.26 -13.37 -17.05
C MET A 4 18.82 -12.75 -15.76
N THR A 5 18.28 -11.59 -15.37
CA THR A 5 18.64 -10.94 -14.12
C THR A 5 18.09 -11.74 -12.92
N LYS A 6 18.75 -11.67 -11.75
CA LYS A 6 18.32 -12.37 -10.53
C LYS A 6 16.82 -12.16 -10.17
N PRO A 7 16.24 -10.96 -10.29
CA PRO A 7 14.81 -10.73 -10.04
C PRO A 7 13.89 -11.54 -10.97
N ILE A 8 14.24 -11.66 -12.26
CA ILE A 8 13.46 -12.40 -13.26
C ILE A 8 13.46 -13.90 -12.94
N LEU A 9 14.58 -14.45 -12.50
CA LEU A 9 14.69 -15.85 -12.08
C LEU A 9 13.78 -16.16 -10.88
N ILE A 10 13.78 -15.29 -9.87
CA ILE A 10 12.92 -15.44 -8.68
C ILE A 10 11.45 -15.37 -9.08
N MET A 11 11.06 -14.37 -9.87
CA MET A 11 9.70 -14.19 -10.36
C MET A 11 9.20 -15.42 -11.13
N ASN A 12 9.96 -15.88 -12.13
CA ASN A 12 9.56 -17.05 -12.92
C ASN A 12 9.54 -18.33 -12.07
N GLY A 13 10.42 -18.45 -11.07
CA GLY A 13 10.38 -19.55 -10.10
C GLY A 13 9.08 -19.58 -9.28
N ILE A 14 8.61 -18.42 -8.81
CA ILE A 14 7.33 -18.30 -8.08
C ILE A 14 6.16 -18.64 -8.99
N ILE A 15 6.13 -18.11 -10.21
CA ILE A 15 5.05 -18.41 -11.17
C ILE A 15 5.04 -19.92 -11.48
N LEU A 16 6.21 -20.53 -11.68
CA LEU A 16 6.35 -21.95 -11.92
C LEU A 16 5.85 -22.79 -10.73
N PHE A 17 6.14 -22.38 -9.50
CA PHE A 17 5.61 -23.03 -8.30
C PHE A 17 4.07 -23.06 -8.31
N TYR A 18 3.42 -21.92 -8.56
CA TYR A 18 1.95 -21.86 -8.62
C TYR A 18 1.38 -22.63 -9.81
N LEU A 19 2.09 -22.69 -10.93
CA LEU A 19 1.70 -23.50 -12.08
C LEU A 19 1.72 -24.99 -11.72
N ILE A 20 2.78 -25.47 -11.09
CA ILE A 20 2.91 -26.86 -10.61
C ILE A 20 1.84 -27.18 -9.58
N GLN A 21 1.58 -26.26 -8.64
CA GLN A 21 0.50 -26.41 -7.66
C GLN A 21 -0.84 -26.59 -8.37
N ARG A 22 -1.15 -25.74 -9.36
CA ARG A 22 -2.42 -25.81 -10.11
C ARG A 22 -2.56 -27.10 -10.92
N LEU A 23 -1.47 -27.59 -11.52
CA LEU A 23 -1.49 -28.85 -12.25
C LEU A 23 -1.68 -30.04 -11.31
N SER A 24 -1.00 -30.06 -10.17
CA SER A 24 -1.16 -31.09 -9.13
C SER A 24 -2.61 -31.20 -8.66
N GLU A 25 -3.25 -30.06 -8.41
CA GLU A 25 -4.67 -29.94 -8.09
C GLU A 25 -5.57 -30.57 -9.17
N VAL A 26 -5.29 -30.30 -10.45
CA VAL A 26 -6.04 -30.91 -11.57
C VAL A 26 -5.87 -32.43 -11.60
N PHE A 27 -4.67 -32.95 -11.35
CA PHE A 27 -4.44 -34.39 -11.30
C PHE A 27 -5.20 -35.05 -10.15
N ILE A 28 -5.13 -34.47 -8.95
CA ILE A 28 -5.87 -34.95 -7.77
C ILE A 28 -7.38 -34.93 -8.03
N SER A 29 -7.90 -33.82 -8.57
CA SER A 29 -9.32 -33.68 -8.92
C SER A 29 -9.77 -34.75 -9.90
N LYS A 30 -9.00 -35.03 -10.96
CA LYS A 30 -9.36 -36.06 -11.94
C LYS A 30 -9.45 -37.45 -11.34
N THR A 31 -8.57 -37.78 -10.40
CA THR A 31 -8.60 -39.06 -9.67
C THR A 31 -9.86 -39.16 -8.81
N ASN A 32 -10.15 -38.09 -8.06
CA ASN A 32 -11.33 -38.00 -7.22
C ASN A 32 -12.64 -38.04 -8.03
N GLU A 33 -12.70 -37.31 -9.14
CA GLU A 33 -13.82 -37.32 -10.08
C GLU A 33 -14.14 -38.74 -10.57
N LYS A 34 -13.12 -39.50 -11.01
CA LYS A 34 -13.31 -40.90 -11.43
C LYS A 34 -13.88 -41.76 -10.32
N TRP A 35 -13.36 -41.62 -9.10
CA TRP A 35 -13.84 -42.37 -7.95
C TRP A 35 -15.29 -42.03 -7.63
N LEU A 36 -15.67 -40.74 -7.66
CA LEU A 36 -17.04 -40.27 -7.42
C LEU A 36 -18.01 -40.71 -8.53
N TYR A 37 -17.59 -40.72 -9.79
CA TYR A 37 -18.41 -41.24 -10.89
C TYR A 37 -18.71 -42.74 -10.72
N LEU A 38 -17.72 -43.52 -10.29
CA LEU A 38 -17.85 -44.98 -10.14
C LEU A 38 -18.63 -45.39 -8.89
N HIS A 39 -18.42 -44.71 -7.75
CA HIS A 39 -18.93 -45.17 -6.45
C HIS A 39 -20.08 -44.33 -5.90
N HIS A 40 -20.28 -43.10 -6.40
CA HIS A 40 -21.29 -42.16 -5.88
C HIS A 40 -22.24 -41.64 -6.95
N HIS A 41 -22.24 -42.25 -8.15
CA HIS A 41 -23.07 -41.87 -9.30
C HIS A 41 -23.05 -40.37 -9.58
N ALA A 42 -21.88 -39.74 -9.38
CA ALA A 42 -21.75 -38.31 -9.48
C ALA A 42 -22.06 -37.82 -10.91
N LEU A 43 -22.66 -36.64 -11.04
CA LEU A 43 -22.91 -36.01 -12.33
C LEU A 43 -22.35 -34.60 -12.34
N GLU A 44 -21.66 -34.23 -13.40
CA GLU A 44 -21.14 -32.88 -13.58
C GLU A 44 -22.30 -31.89 -13.79
N VAL A 45 -22.39 -30.87 -12.93
CA VAL A 45 -23.50 -29.91 -12.93
C VAL A 45 -23.46 -29.01 -14.17
N ASP A 46 -22.27 -28.59 -14.60
CA ASP A 46 -22.10 -27.71 -15.76
C ASP A 46 -20.76 -27.93 -16.47
N LYS A 47 -20.79 -28.69 -17.58
CA LYS A 47 -19.61 -28.94 -18.42
C LYS A 47 -19.05 -27.68 -19.08
N LYS A 48 -19.89 -26.68 -19.38
CA LYS A 48 -19.47 -25.42 -19.99
C LYS A 48 -18.70 -24.58 -18.97
N GLU A 49 -19.15 -24.55 -17.71
CA GLU A 49 -18.42 -23.88 -16.62
C GLU A 49 -17.03 -24.47 -16.42
N SER A 50 -16.92 -25.79 -16.32
CA SER A 50 -15.62 -26.45 -16.20
C SER A 50 -14.67 -26.11 -17.36
N ALA A 51 -15.18 -25.96 -18.58
CA ALA A 51 -14.38 -25.52 -19.73
C ALA A 51 -13.96 -24.05 -19.60
N GLN A 52 -14.88 -23.16 -19.20
CA GLN A 52 -14.57 -21.75 -18.94
C GLN A 52 -13.50 -21.58 -17.87
N MET A 53 -13.56 -22.34 -16.78
CA MET A 53 -12.58 -22.28 -15.70
C MET A 53 -11.16 -22.66 -16.17
N ARG A 54 -11.04 -23.68 -17.04
CA ARG A 54 -9.76 -24.05 -17.63
C ARG A 54 -9.20 -22.94 -18.50
N VAL A 55 -10.01 -22.41 -19.42
CA VAL A 55 -9.59 -21.31 -20.31
C VAL A 55 -9.21 -20.08 -19.49
N PHE A 56 -10.01 -19.73 -18.48
CA PHE A 56 -9.77 -18.61 -17.58
C PHE A 56 -8.39 -18.73 -16.90
N HIS A 57 -8.09 -19.85 -16.25
CA HIS A 57 -6.80 -20.02 -15.57
C HIS A 57 -5.62 -20.09 -16.54
N SER A 58 -5.79 -20.71 -17.72
CA SER A 58 -4.75 -20.71 -18.76
C SER A 58 -4.43 -19.29 -19.22
N LEU A 59 -5.45 -18.49 -19.54
CA LEU A 59 -5.28 -17.08 -19.92
C LEU A 59 -4.68 -16.27 -18.78
N TRP A 60 -5.09 -16.51 -17.54
CA TRP A 60 -4.53 -15.82 -16.37
C TRP A 60 -3.03 -16.04 -16.23
N PHE A 61 -2.56 -17.29 -16.34
CA PHE A 61 -1.12 -17.58 -16.28
C PHE A 61 -0.37 -16.95 -17.45
N VAL A 62 -0.92 -17.00 -18.68
CA VAL A 62 -0.29 -16.38 -19.85
C VAL A 62 -0.18 -14.86 -19.66
N SER A 63 -1.28 -14.20 -19.27
CA SER A 63 -1.30 -12.75 -18.99
C SER A 63 -0.34 -12.37 -17.88
N LEU A 64 -0.31 -13.15 -16.79
CA LEU A 64 0.61 -12.94 -15.67
C LEU A 64 2.07 -13.03 -16.12
N ILE A 65 2.43 -14.08 -16.86
CA ILE A 65 3.80 -14.28 -17.35
C ILE A 65 4.20 -13.10 -18.25
N LEU A 66 3.32 -12.71 -19.18
CA LEU A 66 3.59 -11.61 -20.10
C LEU A 66 3.74 -10.27 -19.37
N GLU A 67 2.77 -9.89 -18.54
CA GLU A 67 2.79 -8.60 -17.84
C GLU A 67 3.95 -8.51 -16.83
N ALA A 68 4.20 -9.58 -16.08
CA ALA A 68 5.29 -9.63 -15.11
C ALA A 68 6.67 -9.55 -15.78
N ASN A 69 6.87 -10.24 -16.92
CA ASN A 69 8.14 -10.15 -17.68
C ASN A 69 8.29 -8.84 -18.47
N LEU A 70 7.20 -8.12 -18.76
CA LEU A 70 7.27 -6.76 -19.31
C LEU A 70 7.66 -5.73 -18.24
N LYS A 71 7.16 -5.88 -17.00
CA LYS A 71 7.48 -4.99 -15.89
C LYS A 71 8.86 -5.26 -15.29
N GLN A 72 9.26 -6.53 -15.14
CA GLN A 72 10.53 -6.97 -14.53
C GLN A 72 10.80 -6.39 -13.13
N GLU A 73 9.74 -6.03 -12.41
CA GLU A 73 9.81 -5.41 -11.11
C GLU A 73 9.08 -6.26 -10.07
N LEU A 74 9.73 -6.44 -8.93
CA LEU A 74 9.10 -6.97 -7.73
C LEU A 74 8.56 -5.83 -6.89
N GLN A 75 7.58 -6.15 -6.05
CA GLN A 75 7.13 -5.25 -5.00
C GLN A 75 8.25 -4.92 -3.98
N GLN A 76 8.09 -3.80 -3.28
CA GLN A 76 8.98 -3.41 -2.19
C GLN A 76 9.10 -4.54 -1.14
N PRO A 77 10.27 -4.81 -0.55
CA PRO A 77 10.50 -6.01 0.27
C PRO A 77 9.49 -6.25 1.39
N LEU A 78 9.16 -5.20 2.17
CA LEU A 78 8.20 -5.32 3.28
C LEU A 78 6.79 -5.64 2.78
N TYR A 79 6.39 -5.00 1.69
CA TYR A 79 5.07 -5.19 1.09
C TYR A 79 4.96 -6.56 0.40
N ALA A 80 6.03 -7.01 -0.26
CA ALA A 80 6.14 -8.37 -0.78
C ALA A 80 6.06 -9.42 0.35
N LEU A 81 6.68 -9.17 1.51
CA LEU A 81 6.60 -10.05 2.68
C LEU A 81 5.15 -10.23 3.17
N ILE A 82 4.38 -9.13 3.25
CA ILE A 82 2.96 -9.20 3.62
C ILE A 82 2.19 -10.08 2.63
N ILE A 83 2.41 -9.87 1.32
CA ILE A 83 1.78 -10.69 0.27
C ILE A 83 2.18 -12.16 0.43
N TYR A 84 3.45 -12.48 0.70
CA TYR A 84 3.89 -13.84 0.94
C TYR A 84 3.24 -14.47 2.17
N CYS A 85 3.07 -13.74 3.27
CA CYS A 85 2.36 -14.23 4.45
C CYS A 85 0.90 -14.57 4.13
N ILE A 86 0.21 -13.72 3.37
CA ILE A 86 -1.17 -13.95 2.92
C ILE A 86 -1.25 -15.21 2.05
N LEU A 87 -0.35 -15.34 1.08
CA LEU A 87 -0.28 -16.49 0.18
C LEU A 87 0.09 -17.79 0.92
N GLY A 88 0.99 -17.72 1.90
CA GLY A 88 1.33 -18.85 2.75
C GLY A 88 0.14 -19.33 3.58
N LEU A 89 -0.63 -18.40 4.15
CA LEU A 89 -1.87 -18.72 4.84
C LEU A 89 -2.91 -19.35 3.90
N CYS A 90 -3.04 -18.81 2.68
CA CYS A 90 -3.88 -19.37 1.62
C CYS A 90 -3.53 -20.82 1.31
N LEU A 91 -2.23 -21.13 1.18
CA LEU A 91 -1.74 -22.48 0.93
C LEU A 91 -2.09 -23.43 2.09
N ILE A 92 -1.88 -23.01 3.34
CA ILE A 92 -2.23 -23.81 4.53
C ILE A 92 -3.73 -24.12 4.55
N ILE A 93 -4.57 -23.11 4.36
CA ILE A 93 -6.03 -23.27 4.35
C ILE A 93 -6.47 -24.22 3.23
N ARG A 94 -5.82 -24.15 2.06
CA ARG A 94 -6.14 -24.99 0.91
C ARG A 94 -5.82 -26.45 1.19
N LEU A 95 -4.61 -26.72 1.67
CA LEU A 95 -4.17 -28.07 2.00
C LEU A 95 -5.09 -28.67 3.07
N HIS A 96 -5.42 -27.90 4.10
CA HIS A 96 -6.39 -28.31 5.12
C HIS A 96 -7.77 -28.62 4.51
N SER A 97 -8.25 -27.78 3.59
CA SER A 97 -9.55 -27.96 2.95
C SER A 97 -9.59 -29.21 2.04
N MET A 98 -8.50 -29.50 1.33
CA MET A 98 -8.32 -30.71 0.54
C MET A 98 -8.30 -31.95 1.45
N GLU A 99 -7.57 -31.88 2.57
CA GLU A 99 -7.50 -32.96 3.56
C GLU A 99 -8.87 -33.26 4.20
N LYS A 100 -9.66 -32.22 4.50
CA LYS A 100 -11.01 -32.39 5.09
C LYS A 100 -12.03 -32.96 4.13
N LEU A 101 -11.91 -32.68 2.83
CA LEU A 101 -12.82 -33.20 1.81
C LEU A 101 -12.36 -34.55 1.23
N LYS A 102 -11.07 -34.87 1.29
CA LYS A 102 -10.49 -36.12 0.77
C LYS A 102 -10.94 -36.37 -0.68
N ALA A 103 -11.56 -37.53 -0.94
CA ALA A 103 -12.04 -37.92 -2.26
C ALA A 103 -13.21 -37.07 -2.78
N PHE A 104 -13.87 -36.29 -1.91
CA PHE A 104 -14.93 -35.35 -2.32
C PHE A 104 -14.38 -34.01 -2.81
N TRP A 105 -13.08 -33.75 -2.66
CA TRP A 105 -12.46 -32.54 -3.20
C TRP A 105 -12.32 -32.66 -4.72
N THR A 106 -13.04 -31.81 -5.46
CA THR A 106 -12.96 -31.74 -6.92
C THR A 106 -12.99 -30.29 -7.40
N ILE A 107 -12.34 -30.03 -8.54
CA ILE A 107 -12.36 -28.74 -9.24
C ILE A 107 -13.65 -28.59 -10.05
N LYS A 108 -14.36 -29.68 -10.36
CA LYS A 108 -15.68 -29.60 -11.01
C LYS A 108 -16.76 -29.60 -9.96
N VAL A 109 -17.85 -28.86 -10.22
CA VAL A 109 -19.04 -28.99 -9.38
C VAL A 109 -19.77 -30.27 -9.78
N LEU A 110 -19.79 -31.24 -8.88
CA LEU A 110 -20.48 -32.51 -9.07
C LEU A 110 -21.72 -32.58 -8.17
N SER A 111 -22.84 -33.00 -8.74
CA SER A 111 -24.04 -33.38 -8.00
C SER A 111 -23.90 -34.82 -7.55
N LEU A 112 -24.21 -35.08 -6.27
CA LEU A 112 -24.15 -36.39 -5.63
C LEU A 112 -25.54 -36.71 -5.07
N GLU A 113 -25.99 -37.96 -5.16
CA GLU A 113 -27.25 -38.37 -4.53
C GLU A 113 -27.17 -38.32 -3.00
N ASN A 114 -26.01 -38.69 -2.45
CA ASN A 114 -25.75 -38.69 -1.01
C ASN A 114 -24.43 -37.95 -0.73
N PRO A 115 -24.45 -36.61 -0.67
CA PRO A 115 -23.24 -35.82 -0.44
C PRO A 115 -22.73 -35.99 0.99
N VAL A 116 -21.43 -36.23 1.14
CA VAL A 116 -20.75 -36.15 2.44
C VAL A 116 -20.42 -34.69 2.71
N ILE A 117 -21.07 -34.13 3.73
CA ILE A 117 -20.91 -32.72 4.07
C ILE A 117 -19.87 -32.62 5.18
N SER A 118 -18.73 -32.00 4.86
CA SER A 118 -17.69 -31.76 5.87
C SER A 118 -18.12 -30.60 6.78
N THR A 119 -18.28 -30.88 8.06
CA THR A 119 -18.63 -29.89 9.10
C THR A 119 -17.46 -29.55 10.02
N SER A 120 -16.25 -30.03 9.70
CA SER A 120 -15.05 -29.86 10.52
C SER A 120 -14.05 -28.86 9.91
N GLY A 121 -13.15 -28.32 10.73
CA GLY A 121 -12.17 -27.32 10.29
C GLY A 121 -12.85 -26.01 9.88
N LEU A 122 -12.37 -25.35 8.82
CA LEU A 122 -12.93 -24.05 8.39
C LEU A 122 -14.36 -24.15 7.84
N TYR A 123 -14.80 -25.33 7.40
CA TYR A 123 -16.18 -25.58 6.98
C TYR A 123 -17.19 -25.46 8.16
N GLN A 124 -16.72 -25.42 9.41
CA GLN A 124 -17.59 -25.11 10.54
C GLN A 124 -17.99 -23.62 10.58
N TYR A 125 -17.20 -22.72 9.98
CA TYR A 125 -17.42 -21.27 10.04
C TYR A 125 -17.97 -20.68 8.75
N VAL A 126 -17.58 -21.21 7.58
CA VAL A 126 -17.98 -20.69 6.26
C VAL A 126 -18.31 -21.81 5.28
N ARG A 127 -19.19 -21.50 4.32
CA ARG A 127 -19.60 -22.46 3.28
C ARG A 127 -18.48 -22.80 2.30
N HIS A 128 -17.73 -21.81 1.84
CA HIS A 128 -16.83 -21.96 0.68
C HIS A 128 -15.40 -21.43 0.95
N PRO A 129 -14.63 -22.05 1.88
CA PRO A 129 -13.27 -21.60 2.19
C PRO A 129 -12.32 -21.69 0.98
N ASN A 130 -12.43 -22.74 0.14
CA ASN A 130 -11.58 -22.90 -1.05
C ASN A 130 -11.76 -21.79 -2.08
N TYR A 131 -13.00 -21.43 -2.38
CA TYR A 131 -13.32 -20.36 -3.31
C TYR A 131 -12.81 -19.01 -2.83
N PHE A 132 -12.82 -18.79 -1.51
CA PHE A 132 -12.24 -17.61 -0.92
C PHE A 132 -10.73 -17.51 -1.15
N ILE A 133 -10.00 -18.62 -0.99
CA ILE A 133 -8.55 -18.67 -1.26
C ILE A 133 -8.26 -18.36 -2.73
N VAL A 134 -9.03 -18.93 -3.66
CA VAL A 134 -8.82 -18.69 -5.10
C VAL A 134 -8.97 -17.21 -5.44
N MET A 135 -9.94 -16.51 -4.84
CA MET A 135 -10.09 -15.05 -5.02
C MET A 135 -8.84 -14.29 -4.54
N ILE A 136 -8.31 -14.65 -3.37
CA ILE A 136 -7.12 -14.00 -2.80
C ILE A 136 -5.89 -14.26 -3.67
N GLU A 137 -5.65 -15.51 -4.09
CA GLU A 137 -4.51 -15.85 -4.94
C GLU A 137 -4.54 -15.10 -6.28
N LEU A 138 -5.71 -15.04 -6.93
CA LEU A 138 -5.86 -14.31 -8.20
C LEU A 138 -5.59 -12.82 -8.08
N LEU A 139 -5.80 -12.25 -6.88
CA LEU A 139 -5.50 -10.85 -6.59
C LEU A 139 -4.03 -10.66 -6.17
N CYS A 140 -3.53 -11.46 -5.22
CA CYS A 140 -2.23 -11.27 -4.59
C CYS A 140 -1.05 -11.70 -5.46
N ILE A 141 -1.19 -12.75 -6.28
CA ILE A 141 -0.09 -13.24 -7.11
C ILE A 141 0.31 -12.19 -8.17
N PRO A 142 -0.62 -11.61 -8.96
CA PRO A 142 -0.24 -10.56 -9.93
C PRO A 142 0.24 -9.29 -9.24
N LEU A 143 -0.33 -8.96 -8.07
CA LEU A 143 0.08 -7.82 -7.27
C LEU A 143 1.55 -7.88 -6.85
N LEU A 144 2.09 -9.08 -6.56
CA LEU A 144 3.50 -9.30 -6.23
C LEU A 144 4.47 -8.82 -7.33
N PHE A 145 4.00 -8.83 -8.59
CA PHE A 145 4.77 -8.46 -9.78
C PHE A 145 4.30 -7.15 -10.42
N LYS A 146 3.51 -6.34 -9.69
CA LYS A 146 2.88 -5.10 -10.20
C LYS A 146 2.07 -5.31 -11.49
N ALA A 147 1.56 -6.53 -11.70
CA ALA A 147 0.74 -6.89 -12.86
C ALA A 147 -0.73 -6.48 -12.61
N TYR A 148 -0.97 -5.17 -12.55
CA TYR A 148 -2.25 -4.59 -12.14
C TYR A 148 -3.38 -4.86 -13.14
N TRP A 149 -3.07 -5.01 -14.43
CA TRP A 149 -4.08 -5.34 -15.44
C TRP A 149 -4.56 -6.78 -15.26
N THR A 150 -3.62 -7.72 -15.15
CA THR A 150 -3.92 -9.13 -14.86
C THR A 150 -4.68 -9.26 -13.54
N MET A 151 -4.26 -8.53 -12.49
CA MET A 151 -4.98 -8.47 -11.22
C MET A 151 -6.43 -8.03 -11.42
N GLY A 152 -6.65 -6.82 -11.95
CA GLY A 152 -7.99 -6.23 -12.03
C GLY A 152 -8.94 -7.01 -12.93
N ILE A 153 -8.51 -7.33 -14.15
CA ILE A 153 -9.35 -8.00 -15.16
C ILE A 153 -9.75 -9.39 -14.69
N PHE A 154 -8.79 -10.19 -14.23
CA PHE A 154 -9.09 -11.58 -13.87
C PHE A 154 -9.78 -11.69 -12.51
N SER A 155 -9.49 -10.83 -11.53
CA SER A 155 -10.28 -10.78 -10.29
C SER A 155 -11.74 -10.43 -10.58
N PHE A 156 -11.99 -9.47 -11.47
CA PHE A 156 -13.34 -9.09 -11.88
C PHE A 156 -14.07 -10.24 -12.59
N ILE A 157 -13.46 -10.86 -13.59
CA ILE A 157 -14.05 -12.01 -14.29
C ILE A 157 -14.29 -13.19 -13.34
N ASN A 158 -13.32 -13.48 -12.46
CA ASN A 158 -13.43 -14.54 -11.46
C ASN A 158 -14.62 -14.31 -10.53
N PHE A 159 -14.89 -13.07 -10.14
CA PHE A 159 -16.06 -12.77 -9.30
C PHE A 159 -17.37 -13.27 -9.93
N PHE A 160 -17.59 -13.03 -11.22
CA PHE A 160 -18.81 -13.50 -11.92
C PHE A 160 -18.84 -15.02 -12.10
N ILE A 161 -17.71 -15.62 -12.49
CA ILE A 161 -17.59 -17.08 -12.64
C ILE A 161 -17.93 -17.76 -11.30
N LEU A 162 -17.31 -17.29 -10.22
CA LEU A 162 -17.48 -17.86 -8.89
C LEU A 162 -18.88 -17.63 -8.33
N ALA A 163 -19.49 -16.46 -8.56
CA ALA A 163 -20.87 -16.18 -8.15
C ALA A 163 -21.86 -17.15 -8.81
N ARG A 164 -21.71 -17.40 -10.12
CA ARG A 164 -22.53 -18.36 -10.85
C ARG A 164 -22.31 -19.78 -10.35
N ARG A 165 -21.05 -20.14 -10.10
CA ARG A 165 -20.64 -21.46 -9.63
C ARG A 165 -21.18 -21.77 -8.24
N ILE A 166 -21.03 -20.85 -7.29
CA ILE A 166 -21.59 -20.98 -5.93
C ILE A 166 -23.10 -21.13 -5.99
N LYS A 167 -23.78 -20.34 -6.83
CA LYS A 167 -25.23 -20.48 -7.00
C LYS A 167 -25.62 -21.87 -7.50
N ALA A 168 -24.92 -22.41 -8.49
CA ALA A 168 -25.17 -23.74 -9.04
C ALA A 168 -24.92 -24.84 -8.00
N GLU A 169 -23.79 -24.76 -7.29
CA GLU A 169 -23.42 -25.71 -6.23
C GLU A 169 -24.41 -25.67 -5.07
N GLU A 170 -24.73 -24.49 -4.54
CA GLU A 170 -25.71 -24.34 -3.45
C GLU A 170 -27.10 -24.80 -3.88
N SER A 171 -27.52 -24.54 -5.13
CA SER A 171 -28.81 -25.03 -5.64
C SER A 171 -28.87 -26.56 -5.71
N SER A 172 -27.73 -27.23 -5.89
CA SER A 172 -27.62 -28.68 -5.82
C SER A 172 -27.65 -29.16 -4.37
N LEU A 173 -26.82 -28.58 -3.51
CA LEU A 173 -26.63 -29.00 -2.12
C LEU A 173 -27.85 -28.71 -1.23
N MET A 174 -28.56 -27.59 -1.44
CA MET A 174 -29.75 -27.20 -0.67
C MET A 174 -30.94 -28.15 -0.87
N LYS A 175 -30.88 -29.07 -1.84
CA LYS A 175 -31.87 -30.16 -1.98
C LYS A 175 -31.74 -31.20 -0.87
N HIS A 176 -30.57 -31.30 -0.23
CA HIS A 176 -30.29 -32.26 0.82
C HIS A 176 -30.51 -31.64 2.21
N SER A 177 -31.35 -32.27 3.03
CA SER A 177 -31.73 -31.79 4.37
C SER A 177 -30.51 -31.62 5.30
N ALA A 178 -29.54 -32.52 5.23
CA ALA A 178 -28.32 -32.46 6.02
C ALA A 178 -27.49 -31.18 5.76
N TYR A 179 -27.48 -30.68 4.52
CA TYR A 179 -26.77 -29.45 4.17
C TYR A 179 -27.48 -28.22 4.71
N ARG A 180 -28.81 -28.15 4.54
CA ARG A 180 -29.62 -27.04 5.04
C ARG A 180 -29.42 -26.83 6.54
N ILE A 181 -29.56 -27.91 7.33
CA ILE A 181 -29.43 -27.87 8.79
C ILE A 181 -28.08 -27.27 9.25
N HIS A 182 -26.99 -27.53 8.52
CA HIS A 182 -25.66 -27.13 8.95
C HIS A 182 -25.13 -25.83 8.33
N PHE A 183 -25.71 -25.35 7.22
CA PHE A 183 -25.11 -24.30 6.40
C PHE A 183 -26.06 -23.17 5.96
N GLU A 184 -27.36 -23.29 6.19
CA GLU A 184 -28.35 -22.29 5.76
C GLU A 184 -28.08 -20.90 6.37
N GLU A 185 -27.73 -20.85 7.65
CA GLU A 185 -27.45 -19.60 8.37
C GLU A 185 -25.98 -19.12 8.25
N LYS A 186 -25.08 -19.93 7.67
CA LYS A 186 -23.65 -19.59 7.59
C LYS A 186 -23.36 -18.60 6.46
N LYS A 187 -22.36 -17.73 6.65
CA LYS A 187 -21.89 -16.85 5.57
C LYS A 187 -21.19 -17.65 4.46
N ARG A 188 -21.31 -17.18 3.22
CA ARG A 188 -20.63 -17.79 2.06
C ARG A 188 -19.10 -17.67 2.18
N PHE A 189 -18.62 -16.54 2.69
CA PHE A 189 -17.21 -16.19 2.83
C PHE A 189 -16.90 -15.51 4.16
N ILE A 190 -15.61 -15.39 4.49
CA ILE A 190 -15.10 -14.65 5.66
C ILE A 190 -14.96 -13.17 5.26
N PRO A 191 -15.77 -12.23 5.81
CA PRO A 191 -15.74 -10.82 5.39
C PRO A 191 -14.43 -10.09 5.73
N PHE A 192 -13.81 -10.46 6.85
CA PHE A 192 -12.68 -9.74 7.44
C PHE A 192 -11.39 -9.83 6.62
N ILE A 193 -11.13 -10.98 5.99
CA ILE A 193 -9.90 -11.17 5.18
C ILE A 193 -10.00 -10.43 3.83
N PHE A 194 -11.22 -10.19 3.32
CA PHE A 194 -11.42 -9.35 2.13
C PHE A 194 -11.04 -7.89 2.39
N MET A 195 -11.36 -7.35 3.58
CA MET A 195 -10.90 -6.01 4.00
C MET A 195 -9.38 -5.95 4.20
N LEU A 196 -8.76 -7.02 4.72
CA LEU A 196 -7.31 -7.09 4.86
C LEU A 196 -6.63 -7.03 3.49
N CYS A 197 -7.15 -7.72 2.47
CA CYS A 197 -6.62 -7.67 1.10
C CYS A 197 -6.80 -6.29 0.44
N LEU A 198 -7.89 -5.58 0.74
CA LEU A 198 -8.08 -4.18 0.32
C LEU A 198 -7.07 -3.24 1.01
N ALA A 199 -6.72 -3.50 2.27
CA ALA A 199 -5.67 -2.76 2.98
C ALA A 199 -4.26 -3.04 2.43
N VAL A 200 -4.10 -4.12 1.65
CA VAL A 200 -2.88 -4.39 0.88
C VAL A 200 -2.95 -3.70 -0.48
N LEU A 201 -4.01 -3.04 -0.95
CA LEU A 201 -3.85 -2.23 -2.18
C LEU A 201 -2.79 -1.15 -1.93
N PRO A 202 -1.87 -0.90 -2.88
CA PRO A 202 -0.84 0.10 -2.69
C PRO A 202 -1.54 1.45 -2.50
N LEU A 203 -1.60 1.93 -1.25
CA LEU A 203 -1.49 3.35 -0.96
C LEU A 203 -0.18 3.73 -1.65
N HIS A 204 -0.25 4.33 -2.84
CA HIS A 204 0.90 4.76 -3.63
C HIS A 204 1.55 5.98 -2.95
N ALA A 205 1.81 5.88 -1.65
CA ALA A 205 2.60 6.82 -0.91
C ALA A 205 4.02 6.74 -1.45
N LYS A 206 4.37 7.69 -2.32
CA LYS A 206 5.74 8.00 -2.66
C LYS A 206 6.37 8.70 -1.46
N GLU A 207 7.59 8.30 -1.13
CA GLU A 207 8.42 8.97 -0.13
C GLU A 207 9.64 9.57 -0.85
N LYS A 208 9.97 10.82 -0.55
CA LYS A 208 11.21 11.44 -0.95
C LYS A 208 11.95 11.98 0.27
N VAL A 209 13.18 11.51 0.44
CA VAL A 209 14.04 11.83 1.59
C VAL A 209 15.17 12.72 1.13
N PHE A 210 15.38 13.83 1.84
CA PHE A 210 16.46 14.78 1.61
C PHE A 210 17.34 14.82 2.84
N GLN A 211 18.63 14.55 2.66
CA GLN A 211 19.62 14.55 3.73
C GLN A 211 20.88 15.25 3.24
N THR A 212 21.43 16.10 4.09
CA THR A 212 22.69 16.81 3.84
C THR A 212 23.55 16.76 5.11
N PRO A 213 24.87 16.61 4.98
CA PRO A 213 25.74 16.40 6.13
C PRO A 213 25.94 17.65 6.98
N ASN A 214 25.79 18.85 6.41
CA ASN A 214 26.06 20.11 7.10
C ASN A 214 25.26 21.29 6.50
N TYR A 215 25.24 22.41 7.25
CA TYR A 215 24.58 23.66 6.86
C TYR A 215 24.94 24.15 5.45
N ASN A 216 26.23 24.12 5.09
CA ASN A 216 26.70 24.65 3.80
C ASN A 216 26.21 23.81 2.61
N GLU A 217 26.10 22.49 2.79
CA GLU A 217 25.52 21.61 1.79
C GLU A 217 23.99 21.76 1.70
N ALA A 218 23.31 21.89 2.84
CA ALA A 218 21.87 22.20 2.86
C ALA A 218 21.55 23.50 2.11
N LYS A 219 22.36 24.54 2.33
CA LYS A 219 22.22 25.86 1.69
C LYS A 219 22.48 25.84 0.18
N LYS A 220 23.36 24.96 -0.31
CA LYS A 220 23.70 24.84 -1.74
C LYS A 220 22.82 23.83 -2.47
N ASN A 221 22.06 23.00 -1.76
CA ASN A 221 21.22 21.98 -2.37
C ASN A 221 20.11 22.61 -3.22
N GLU A 222 19.83 22.00 -4.36
CA GLU A 222 18.69 22.41 -5.18
C GLU A 222 17.37 22.19 -4.44
N SER A 223 17.24 21.10 -3.68
CA SER A 223 16.11 20.87 -2.79
C SER A 223 16.46 21.25 -1.35
N PHE A 224 15.78 22.25 -0.82
CA PHE A 224 16.04 22.78 0.52
C PHE A 224 14.76 23.21 1.23
N LEU A 225 14.85 23.27 2.56
CA LEU A 225 13.88 23.92 3.43
C LEU A 225 14.64 24.89 4.34
N LYS A 226 14.35 26.17 4.18
CA LYS A 226 14.98 27.30 4.85
C LYS A 226 13.97 27.99 5.76
N PHE A 227 14.43 28.45 6.91
CA PHE A 227 13.71 29.37 7.76
C PHE A 227 14.55 30.61 8.02
N GLN A 228 13.90 31.77 8.12
CA GLN A 228 14.57 33.05 8.35
C GLN A 228 13.83 33.86 9.41
N SER A 229 14.59 34.54 10.26
CA SER A 229 14.06 35.55 11.17
C SER A 229 15.08 36.64 11.45
N THR A 230 14.67 37.65 12.21
CA THR A 230 15.47 38.82 12.54
C THR A 230 15.70 38.88 14.04
N SER A 231 16.93 39.16 14.45
CA SER A 231 17.29 39.47 15.83
C SER A 231 17.67 40.94 15.96
N THR A 232 17.04 41.63 16.91
CA THR A 232 17.32 43.04 17.23
C THR A 232 18.11 43.11 18.53
N LYS A 233 19.38 43.50 18.46
CA LYS A 233 20.25 43.69 19.63
C LYS A 233 20.02 45.07 20.25
N LEU A 234 19.77 45.10 21.56
CA LEU A 234 19.52 46.33 22.35
C LEU A 234 18.46 47.28 21.77
N GLY A 235 17.55 46.78 20.91
CA GLY A 235 16.57 47.61 20.20
C GLY A 235 17.14 48.51 19.09
N LEU A 236 18.44 48.44 18.80
CA LEU A 236 19.14 49.36 17.90
C LEU A 236 19.63 48.70 16.60
N ILE A 237 20.09 47.45 16.68
CA ILE A 237 20.76 46.78 15.55
C ILE A 237 19.99 45.52 15.17
N SER A 238 19.37 45.51 13.99
CA SER A 238 18.66 44.35 13.45
C SER A 238 19.55 43.56 12.49
N THR A 239 19.67 42.25 12.73
CA THR A 239 20.39 41.32 11.86
C THR A 239 19.50 40.14 11.52
N ASN A 240 19.41 39.81 10.22
CA ASN A 240 18.75 38.59 9.78
C ASN A 240 19.65 37.39 10.01
N PHE A 241 19.04 36.24 10.26
CA PHE A 241 19.72 34.97 10.27
C PHE A 241 18.90 33.94 9.51
N ASP A 242 19.61 33.06 8.81
CA ASP A 242 19.05 31.94 8.10
C ASP A 242 19.26 30.67 8.94
N GLY A 243 18.39 29.70 8.73
CA GLY A 243 18.63 28.32 9.09
C GLY A 243 18.05 27.38 8.05
N TYR A 244 18.59 26.17 7.99
CA TYR A 244 18.19 25.14 7.03
C TYR A 244 17.90 23.84 7.76
N ALA A 245 16.92 23.08 7.26
CA ALA A 245 16.76 21.68 7.65
C ALA A 245 17.75 20.82 6.86
N LYS A 246 18.65 20.14 7.57
CA LYS A 246 19.56 19.18 6.95
C LYS A 246 18.85 17.91 6.51
N ASP A 247 17.81 17.50 7.25
CA ASP A 247 17.04 16.28 7.02
C ASP A 247 15.54 16.57 6.99
N PHE A 248 14.91 16.29 5.85
CA PHE A 248 13.45 16.34 5.73
C PHE A 248 12.92 15.29 4.77
N LYS A 249 11.65 14.91 4.97
CA LYS A 249 10.96 13.87 4.21
C LYS A 249 9.64 14.41 3.68
N ILE A 250 9.26 13.96 2.49
CA ILE A 250 7.98 14.29 1.87
C ILE A 250 7.29 12.98 1.50
N ASN A 251 6.15 12.73 2.10
CA ASN A 251 5.24 11.63 1.79
C ASN A 251 4.05 12.19 1.02
N TYR A 252 3.66 11.52 -0.06
CA TYR A 252 2.52 11.94 -0.88
C TYR A 252 2.01 10.79 -1.73
N GLN A 253 0.74 10.84 -2.12
CA GLN A 253 0.17 9.96 -3.14
C GLN A 253 0.10 10.68 -4.47
N LEU A 254 0.53 10.03 -5.55
CA LEU A 254 0.44 10.59 -6.90
C LEU A 254 -0.73 9.93 -7.65
N GLU A 255 -1.73 10.74 -7.99
CA GLU A 255 -2.85 10.35 -8.84
C GLU A 255 -2.86 11.22 -10.10
N GLN A 256 -2.44 10.65 -11.24
CA GLN A 256 -2.26 11.40 -12.49
C GLN A 256 -1.34 12.62 -12.28
N ASP A 257 -1.86 13.84 -12.40
CA ASP A 257 -1.15 15.11 -12.19
C ASP A 257 -1.47 15.77 -10.83
N HIS A 258 -1.97 15.01 -9.85
CA HIS A 258 -2.30 15.52 -8.52
C HIS A 258 -1.52 14.81 -7.41
N LEU A 259 -1.00 15.58 -6.45
CA LEU A 259 -0.56 15.07 -5.16
C LEU A 259 -1.74 15.01 -4.20
N LYS A 260 -1.84 13.95 -3.40
CA LYS A 260 -2.79 13.81 -2.29
C LYS A 260 -2.06 13.36 -1.03
N ASP A 261 -2.68 13.57 0.12
CA ASP A 261 -2.15 13.15 1.44
C ASP A 261 -0.69 13.55 1.63
N LEU A 262 -0.39 14.83 1.31
CA LEU A 262 0.95 15.40 1.45
C LEU A 262 1.30 15.53 2.93
N GLU A 263 2.43 14.96 3.33
CA GLU A 263 3.04 15.15 4.64
C GLU A 263 4.53 15.47 4.47
N VAL A 264 4.96 16.60 5.04
CA VAL A 264 6.37 16.99 5.15
C VAL A 264 6.78 16.80 6.60
N SER A 265 7.84 16.04 6.85
CA SER A 265 8.40 15.82 8.18
C SER A 265 9.85 16.31 8.24
N VAL A 266 10.20 17.07 9.27
CA VAL A 266 11.55 17.62 9.49
C VAL A 266 12.04 17.17 10.85
N ALA A 267 13.24 16.58 10.91
CA ALA A 267 13.85 16.24 12.20
C ALA A 267 14.29 17.53 12.91
N VAL A 268 13.86 17.75 14.16
CA VAL A 268 14.16 18.97 14.91
C VAL A 268 15.67 19.19 15.04
N LYS A 269 16.42 18.11 15.34
CA LYS A 269 17.90 18.15 15.47
C LYS A 269 18.63 18.41 14.14
N SER A 270 17.92 18.38 13.01
CA SER A 270 18.49 18.68 11.70
C SER A 270 18.43 20.18 11.35
N LEU A 271 17.66 20.98 12.09
CA LEU A 271 17.58 22.43 11.90
C LEU A 271 18.92 23.06 12.31
N ASP A 272 19.55 23.79 11.40
CA ASP A 272 20.92 24.26 11.54
C ASP A 272 21.01 25.74 11.15
N THR A 273 21.51 26.58 12.04
CA THR A 273 21.68 28.03 11.83
C THR A 273 23.14 28.43 11.65
N ASP A 274 24.04 27.46 11.47
CA ASP A 274 25.50 27.63 11.45
C ASP A 274 26.07 28.18 12.78
N VAL A 275 25.27 28.11 13.85
CA VAL A 275 25.63 28.62 15.18
C VAL A 275 25.19 27.61 16.22
N GLY A 276 26.11 26.73 16.63
CA GLY A 276 25.82 25.60 17.51
C GLY A 276 25.08 25.97 18.81
N SER A 277 25.44 27.07 19.48
CA SER A 277 24.76 27.51 20.70
C SER A 277 23.30 27.94 20.47
N ARG A 278 22.99 28.45 19.27
CA ARG A 278 21.61 28.79 18.86
C ARG A 278 20.84 27.53 18.53
N ASP A 279 21.49 26.58 17.85
CA ASP A 279 20.91 25.30 17.49
C ASP A 279 20.58 24.48 18.75
N ASP A 280 21.50 24.39 19.70
CA ASP A 280 21.28 23.74 20.99
C ASP A 280 20.10 24.34 21.76
N LYS A 281 20.01 25.68 21.78
CA LYS A 281 18.87 26.37 22.40
C LYS A 281 17.57 26.05 21.67
N MET A 282 17.57 26.13 20.34
CA MET A 282 16.41 25.85 19.50
C MET A 282 15.91 24.43 19.68
N HIS A 283 16.80 23.44 19.61
CA HIS A 283 16.43 22.02 19.71
C HIS A 283 15.94 21.66 21.10
N ASN A 284 16.69 22.05 22.14
CA ASN A 284 16.46 21.51 23.49
C ASN A 284 15.53 22.38 24.33
N GLN A 285 15.67 23.72 24.27
CA GLN A 285 14.88 24.61 25.12
C GLN A 285 13.58 25.07 24.46
N ILE A 286 13.61 25.31 23.14
CA ILE A 286 12.44 25.83 22.41
C ILE A 286 11.57 24.68 21.92
N MET A 287 12.15 23.73 21.18
CA MET A 287 11.40 22.65 20.52
C MET A 287 11.27 21.37 21.36
N ASP A 288 12.11 21.17 22.37
CA ASP A 288 12.13 19.95 23.20
C ASP A 288 12.28 18.69 22.32
N ALA A 289 13.40 18.62 21.59
CA ALA A 289 13.66 17.61 20.57
C ALA A 289 13.72 16.16 21.09
N GLU A 290 13.91 15.96 22.40
CA GLU A 290 13.85 14.63 23.00
C GLU A 290 12.41 14.12 23.07
N LYS A 291 11.47 14.99 23.47
CA LYS A 291 10.05 14.64 23.55
C LYS A 291 9.36 14.75 22.19
N TYR A 292 9.75 15.73 21.38
CA TYR A 292 9.15 16.04 20.08
C TYR A 292 10.25 16.07 19.00
N PRO A 293 10.70 14.90 18.50
CA PRO A 293 11.85 14.82 17.59
C PRO A 293 11.56 15.32 16.17
N GLU A 294 10.29 15.48 15.79
CA GLU A 294 9.87 15.83 14.43
C GLU A 294 8.89 17.01 14.41
N LEU A 295 9.01 17.85 13.39
CA LEU A 295 8.02 18.84 12.98
C LEU A 295 7.27 18.30 11.77
N LYS A 296 5.95 18.52 11.68
CA LYS A 296 5.14 18.02 10.55
C LYS A 296 4.31 19.12 9.92
N ALA A 297 4.16 19.09 8.60
CA ALA A 297 3.19 19.88 7.85
C ALA A 297 2.39 18.95 6.94
N SER A 298 1.06 19.02 6.98
CA SER A 298 0.19 18.07 6.27
C SER A 298 -0.94 18.74 5.49
N TYR A 299 -1.35 18.12 4.39
CA TYR A 299 -2.49 18.53 3.57
C TYR A 299 -3.11 17.32 2.88
N THR A 300 -4.41 17.09 3.08
CA THR A 300 -5.12 15.91 2.55
C THR A 300 -5.81 16.15 1.21
N GLY A 301 -6.01 17.41 0.83
CA GLY A 301 -6.66 17.76 -0.44
C GLY A 301 -5.77 17.46 -1.66
N PRO A 302 -6.34 17.45 -2.87
CA PRO A 302 -5.55 17.36 -4.10
C PRO A 302 -4.75 18.65 -4.31
N VAL A 303 -3.49 18.51 -4.73
CA VAL A 303 -2.62 19.60 -5.18
C VAL A 303 -2.26 19.34 -6.63
N ALA A 304 -2.64 20.24 -7.53
CA ALA A 304 -2.33 20.08 -8.94
C ALA A 304 -0.85 20.34 -9.21
N LEU A 305 -0.20 19.50 -10.01
CA LEU A 305 1.17 19.67 -10.50
C LEU A 305 1.22 20.41 -11.85
N THR A 306 0.24 21.28 -12.08
CA THR A 306 0.17 22.16 -13.25
C THR A 306 1.03 23.39 -13.02
N GLU A 307 1.67 23.91 -14.07
CA GLU A 307 2.54 25.07 -13.95
C GLU A 307 1.74 26.30 -13.50
N GLY A 308 2.30 27.03 -12.54
CA GLY A 308 1.68 28.23 -11.98
C GLY A 308 1.73 28.28 -10.45
N THR A 309 1.25 29.40 -9.92
CA THR A 309 1.22 29.67 -8.48
C THR A 309 -0.10 29.24 -7.86
N GLN A 310 -0.01 28.54 -6.73
CA GLN A 310 -1.15 28.03 -5.98
C GLN A 310 -0.94 28.31 -4.49
N THR A 311 -2.04 28.38 -3.75
CA THR A 311 -2.02 28.54 -2.29
C THR A 311 -2.91 27.48 -1.66
N ILE A 312 -2.36 26.73 -0.72
CA ILE A 312 -3.11 25.72 0.06
C ILE A 312 -2.93 25.99 1.56
N ASN A 313 -3.94 25.67 2.35
CA ASN A 313 -3.85 25.77 3.80
C ASN A 313 -3.32 24.44 4.37
N MET A 314 -2.03 24.40 4.70
CA MET A 314 -1.42 23.24 5.34
C MET A 314 -1.61 23.29 6.86
N ILE A 315 -1.73 22.11 7.48
CA ILE A 315 -1.77 21.96 8.93
C ILE A 315 -0.35 21.68 9.42
N PHE A 316 0.22 22.65 10.13
CA PHE A 316 1.52 22.55 10.79
C PHE A 316 1.31 21.98 12.19
N THR A 317 1.95 20.87 12.49
CA THR A 317 1.98 20.23 13.82
C THR A 317 3.35 20.45 14.43
N ILE A 318 3.40 21.24 15.50
CA ILE A 318 4.61 21.49 16.29
C ILE A 318 4.29 21.19 17.75
N LYS A 319 5.06 20.27 18.33
CA LYS A 319 4.70 19.62 19.61
C LYS A 319 3.27 19.07 19.53
N ASP A 320 2.42 19.41 20.51
CA ASP A 320 1.01 19.00 20.55
C ASP A 320 0.06 19.99 19.88
N LYS A 321 0.57 21.10 19.32
CA LYS A 321 -0.27 22.14 18.68
C LYS A 321 -0.35 21.95 17.17
N LYS A 322 -1.55 22.17 16.65
CA LYS A 322 -1.85 22.18 15.21
C LYS A 322 -2.34 23.55 14.79
N VAL A 323 -1.73 24.10 13.74
CA VAL A 323 -2.04 25.44 13.21
C VAL A 323 -2.22 25.34 11.70
N SER A 324 -3.31 25.89 11.18
CA SER A 324 -3.54 25.98 9.74
C SER A 324 -2.96 27.28 9.18
N ARG A 325 -2.06 27.18 8.19
CA ARG A 325 -1.42 28.34 7.56
C ARG A 325 -1.39 28.21 6.05
N PRO A 326 -1.59 29.32 5.32
CA PRO A 326 -1.46 29.32 3.88
C PRO A 326 0.00 29.12 3.49
N VAL A 327 0.22 28.19 2.58
CA VAL A 327 1.48 27.92 1.91
C VAL A 327 1.28 28.28 0.45
N THR A 328 2.06 29.23 -0.04
CA THR A 328 2.02 29.65 -1.45
C THR A 328 3.22 29.06 -2.16
N PHE A 329 2.99 28.38 -3.27
CA PHE A 329 4.05 27.74 -4.04
C PHE A 329 3.78 27.85 -5.53
N THR A 330 4.86 27.79 -6.31
CA THR A 330 4.84 27.80 -7.76
C THR A 330 5.39 26.47 -8.26
N VAL A 331 4.64 25.84 -9.15
CA VAL A 331 5.06 24.62 -9.84
C VAL A 331 5.61 25.02 -11.20
N SER A 332 6.76 24.47 -11.58
CA SER A 332 7.37 24.63 -12.90
C SER A 332 7.94 23.31 -13.38
N LYS A 333 7.95 23.05 -14.69
CA LYS A 333 8.51 21.83 -15.27
C LYS A 333 9.81 22.15 -16.00
N LYS A 334 10.88 21.42 -15.69
CA LYS A 334 12.20 21.57 -16.34
C LYS A 334 12.84 20.20 -16.51
N ASP A 335 13.24 19.86 -17.74
CA ASP A 335 13.96 18.61 -18.06
C ASP A 335 13.29 17.34 -17.51
N SER A 336 11.97 17.23 -17.65
CA SER A 336 11.11 16.15 -17.10
C SER A 336 10.99 16.10 -15.57
N LYS A 337 11.55 17.07 -14.84
CA LYS A 337 11.39 17.22 -13.39
C LYS A 337 10.36 18.30 -13.06
N ILE A 338 9.72 18.15 -11.91
CA ILE A 338 8.78 19.12 -11.38
C ILE A 338 9.47 19.88 -10.25
N LEU A 339 9.70 21.18 -10.45
CA LEU A 339 10.19 22.08 -9.42
C LEU A 339 9.01 22.72 -8.69
N VAL A 340 9.02 22.62 -7.36
CA VAL A 340 8.05 23.27 -6.48
C VAL A 340 8.80 24.24 -5.58
N ASN A 341 8.62 25.53 -5.82
CA ASN A 341 9.20 26.61 -5.02
C ASN A 341 8.10 27.30 -4.22
N GLY A 342 8.26 27.45 -2.90
CA GLY A 342 7.20 28.08 -2.11
C GLY A 342 7.65 28.70 -0.82
N SER A 343 6.69 29.34 -0.16
CA SER A 343 6.89 30.02 1.10
C SER A 343 5.66 29.95 2.01
N ALA A 344 5.93 30.09 3.31
CA ALA A 344 4.94 30.16 4.36
C ALA A 344 5.44 31.08 5.48
N LYS A 345 4.54 31.51 6.36
CA LYS A 345 4.91 32.27 7.56
C LYS A 345 4.35 31.59 8.81
N LEU A 346 5.20 31.42 9.81
CA LEU A 346 4.88 30.70 11.04
C LEU A 346 5.29 31.53 12.27
N GLY A 347 4.37 31.71 13.22
CA GLY A 347 4.63 32.42 14.48
C GLY A 347 4.89 31.46 15.62
N LEU A 348 5.95 31.68 16.41
CA LEU A 348 6.31 30.82 17.53
C LEU A 348 5.23 30.82 18.63
N GLN A 349 4.72 31.99 19.00
CA GLN A 349 3.72 32.14 20.07
C GLN A 349 2.41 31.42 19.74
N GLU A 350 1.94 31.53 18.50
CA GLU A 350 0.75 30.81 18.02
C GLU A 350 0.93 29.29 18.18
N MET A 351 2.14 28.81 17.86
CA MET A 351 2.55 27.41 18.00
C MET A 351 2.87 27.02 19.44
N GLY A 352 2.67 27.92 20.41
CA GLY A 352 2.91 27.65 21.83
C GLY A 352 4.38 27.41 22.18
N LEU A 353 5.28 27.91 21.34
CA LEU A 353 6.71 27.83 21.57
C LEU A 353 7.17 29.00 22.47
N PRO A 354 8.18 28.78 23.32
CA PRO A 354 8.76 29.85 24.13
C PRO A 354 9.41 30.92 23.24
N ASP A 355 9.44 32.16 23.72
CA ASP A 355 10.19 33.23 23.07
C ASP A 355 11.71 32.95 23.18
N PRO A 356 12.44 32.83 22.06
CA PRO A 356 13.88 32.53 22.08
C PRO A 356 14.73 33.76 22.42
N SER A 357 14.14 34.94 22.61
CA SER A 357 14.83 36.18 22.99
C SER A 357 15.64 36.03 24.28
N ILE A 358 16.67 36.86 24.41
CA ILE A 358 17.49 37.01 25.61
C ILE A 358 17.55 38.49 26.00
N MET A 359 18.02 38.80 27.21
CA MET A 359 18.04 40.17 27.75
C MET A 359 18.61 41.23 26.76
N ILE A 360 19.63 40.87 25.99
CA ILE A 360 20.31 41.77 25.05
C ILE A 360 19.80 41.68 23.61
N ALA A 361 18.94 40.72 23.26
CA ALA A 361 18.54 40.46 21.89
C ALA A 361 17.10 39.93 21.79
N LYS A 362 16.27 40.64 21.01
CA LYS A 362 14.87 40.27 20.73
C LYS A 362 14.76 39.57 19.37
N VAL A 363 14.13 38.41 19.32
CA VAL A 363 13.87 37.67 18.07
C VAL A 363 12.46 37.99 17.58
N ARG A 364 12.30 38.18 16.27
CA ARG A 364 10.97 38.35 15.65
C ARG A 364 10.21 37.04 15.74
N ASP A 365 8.96 37.10 16.25
CA ASP A 365 8.10 35.93 16.43
C ASP A 365 7.75 35.24 15.10
N LEU A 366 7.54 36.01 14.03
CA LEU A 366 7.18 35.50 12.71
C LEU A 366 8.43 35.04 11.96
N PHE A 367 8.47 33.76 11.62
CA PHE A 367 9.51 33.15 10.80
C PHE A 367 9.01 33.02 9.35
N ASP A 368 9.85 33.43 8.42
CA ASP A 368 9.62 33.23 7.00
C ASP A 368 10.20 31.85 6.63
N ILE A 369 9.37 30.97 6.09
CA ILE A 369 9.77 29.64 5.61
C ILE A 369 9.83 29.72 4.09
N GLU A 370 10.93 29.25 3.52
CA GLU A 370 11.17 29.17 2.08
C GLU A 370 11.60 27.74 1.74
N PHE A 371 11.07 27.18 0.67
CA PHE A 371 11.46 25.84 0.23
C PHE A 371 11.57 25.76 -1.28
N ASN A 372 12.44 24.86 -1.73
CA ASN A 372 12.50 24.40 -3.10
C ASN A 372 12.58 22.89 -3.07
N VAL A 373 11.76 22.20 -3.87
CA VAL A 373 11.71 20.74 -3.92
C VAL A 373 11.65 20.31 -5.37
N VAL A 374 12.52 19.36 -5.73
CA VAL A 374 12.55 18.73 -7.04
C VAL A 374 11.90 17.36 -6.95
N LEU A 375 10.79 17.14 -7.66
CA LEU A 375 10.09 15.87 -7.77
C LEU A 375 10.44 15.20 -9.11
N ASP A 376 10.58 13.87 -9.09
CA ASP A 376 10.89 13.03 -10.26
C ASP A 376 9.65 12.29 -10.78
#